data_AF-A0A950NY01-F1
#
_entry.id   AF-A0A950NY01-F1
#
_cell.length_a   1.000
_cell.length_b   1.000
_cell.length_c   1.000
_cell.angle_alpha   90.00
_cell.angle_beta   90.00
_cell.angle_gamma   90.00
#
_symmetry.space_group_name_H-M   'P 1'
#
loop_
_entity.id
_entity.type
_entity.pdbx_description
1 polymer ?
#
loop_
_entity_poly.entity_id
_entity_poly.type
_entity_poly.pdbx_seq_one_letter_code
_entity_poly.pdbx_strand_id
1 'polypeptide(L)'
;MKNTTVLLLVGSFFGSVSVAHAQHAMMSDQELMAKLKDAAPAHVLEHATIMNMGSDGNMKVIQEGNNGWTCMDPGNAPMCADKAAMEWAQAWQSKGPAPQKLGFIYMLNGDNGASNTDPYATAQTADNNWVKTGSHVMIVGADAKAMMQAYPRDAKPDPTRPYVMWPGTPYEHLMLPVK
;
A
#
# COMPACT_ATOMS: atom_id res chain seq x y z
N MET A 1 -73.55 -26.39 13.27
CA MET A 1 -72.47 -26.46 12.25
C MET A 1 -71.39 -25.48 12.70
N LYS A 2 -70.42 -25.97 13.49
CA LYS A 2 -69.02 -26.22 13.07
C LYS A 2 -68.39 -24.98 12.41
N ASN A 3 -67.53 -24.28 13.15
CA ASN A 3 -66.06 -24.25 12.96
C ASN A 3 -65.65 -23.02 12.13
N THR A 4 -64.61 -22.24 12.36
CA THR A 4 -63.45 -22.33 13.25
C THR A 4 -62.79 -20.94 13.27
N THR A 5 -62.46 -20.43 14.45
CA THR A 5 -61.55 -19.30 14.63
C THR A 5 -60.14 -19.72 14.19
N VAL A 6 -59.58 -19.09 13.16
CA VAL A 6 -58.17 -19.25 12.80
C VAL A 6 -57.43 -17.99 13.24
N LEU A 7 -56.71 -18.10 14.36
CA LEU A 7 -55.77 -17.10 14.83
C LEU A 7 -54.42 -17.37 14.12
N LEU A 8 -54.07 -16.55 13.12
CA LEU A 8 -52.77 -16.60 12.46
C LEU A 8 -51.72 -15.88 13.32
N LEU A 9 -50.96 -16.64 14.09
CA LEU A 9 -49.70 -16.20 14.71
C LEU A 9 -48.61 -16.20 13.63
N VAL A 10 -48.27 -15.01 13.12
CA VAL A 10 -47.08 -14.82 12.27
C VAL A 10 -45.85 -14.80 13.17
N GLY A 11 -45.24 -15.97 13.37
CA GLY A 11 -43.93 -16.10 13.99
C GLY A 11 -42.83 -15.75 12.99
N SER A 12 -42.32 -14.52 13.04
CA SER A 12 -41.14 -14.12 12.28
C SER A 12 -39.89 -14.66 12.96
N PHE A 13 -39.24 -15.63 12.33
CA PHE A 13 -37.95 -16.18 12.76
C PHE A 13 -36.98 -16.21 11.59
N PHE A 14 -35.76 -15.74 11.88
CA PHE A 14 -34.52 -15.80 11.09
C PHE A 14 -34.41 -14.83 9.88
N GLY A 15 -33.30 -14.14 9.67
CA GLY A 15 -31.99 -14.24 10.29
C GLY A 15 -31.23 -12.92 10.20
N SER A 16 -30.49 -12.62 11.26
CA SER A 16 -29.47 -11.59 11.27
C SER A 16 -28.45 -11.94 10.18
N VAL A 17 -28.44 -11.19 9.08
CA VAL A 17 -27.32 -11.23 8.14
C VAL A 17 -26.16 -10.58 8.87
N SER A 18 -25.32 -11.39 9.53
CA SER A 18 -24.01 -10.97 9.97
C SER A 18 -23.22 -10.62 8.71
N VAL A 19 -23.14 -9.31 8.42
CA VAL A 19 -22.17 -8.78 7.47
C VAL A 19 -20.80 -9.09 8.05
N ALA A 20 -20.21 -10.19 7.61
CA ALA A 20 -18.82 -10.50 7.83
C ALA A 20 -18.00 -9.38 7.17
N HIS A 21 -17.74 -8.33 7.92
CA HIS A 21 -16.58 -7.48 7.66
C HIS A 21 -15.40 -8.44 7.75
N ALA A 22 -14.81 -8.76 6.61
CA ALA A 22 -13.49 -9.37 6.58
C ALA A 22 -12.54 -8.37 7.23
N GLN A 23 -12.45 -8.41 8.56
CA GLN A 23 -11.30 -7.92 9.29
C GLN A 23 -10.13 -8.66 8.66
N HIS A 24 -9.28 -7.95 7.92
CA HIS A 24 -7.93 -8.45 7.69
C HIS A 24 -7.42 -8.82 9.08
N ALA A 25 -7.22 -10.11 9.33
CA ALA A 25 -6.64 -10.56 10.59
C ALA A 25 -5.33 -9.78 10.74
N MET A 26 -5.25 -8.98 11.82
CA MET A 26 -4.09 -8.15 12.04
C MET A 26 -2.87 -9.05 12.17
N MET A 27 -1.88 -8.79 11.33
CA MET A 27 -0.66 -9.58 11.29
C MET A 27 0.10 -9.42 12.60
N SER A 28 0.57 -10.52 13.19
CA SER A 28 1.41 -10.46 14.38
C SER A 28 2.76 -9.78 14.07
N ASP A 29 3.39 -9.21 15.09
CA ASP A 29 4.70 -8.58 14.95
C ASP A 29 5.75 -9.57 14.41
N GLN A 30 5.66 -10.85 14.78
CA GLN A 30 6.54 -11.91 14.27
C GLN A 30 6.30 -12.20 12.78
N GLU A 31 5.05 -12.29 12.34
CA GLU A 31 4.71 -12.48 10.93
C GLU A 31 5.14 -11.28 10.09
N LEU A 32 4.98 -10.06 10.60
CA LEU A 32 5.48 -8.84 9.95
C LEU A 32 6.99 -8.93 9.73
N MET A 33 7.74 -9.24 10.79
CA MET A 33 9.19 -9.34 10.71
C MET A 33 9.64 -10.43 9.74
N ALA A 34 8.87 -11.52 9.59
CA ALA A 34 9.16 -12.53 8.58
C ALA A 34 8.98 -12.01 7.15
N LYS A 35 7.93 -11.23 6.87
CA LYS A 35 7.70 -10.61 5.56
C LYS A 35 8.71 -9.51 5.22
N LEU A 36 9.15 -8.75 6.21
CA LEU A 36 10.08 -7.62 6.01
C LEU A 36 11.50 -8.05 5.65
N LYS A 37 11.92 -9.28 6.00
CA LYS A 37 13.28 -9.79 5.74
C LYS A 37 13.72 -9.67 4.28
N ASP A 38 12.77 -9.85 3.36
CA ASP A 38 13.03 -9.82 1.92
C ASP A 38 12.46 -8.55 1.25
N ALA A 39 11.95 -7.59 2.03
CA ALA A 39 11.37 -6.36 1.50
C ALA A 39 12.41 -5.31 1.12
N ALA A 40 13.61 -5.37 1.71
CA ALA A 40 14.72 -4.46 1.51
C ALA A 40 16.08 -5.16 1.77
N PRO A 41 17.23 -4.57 1.41
CA PRO A 41 18.53 -5.09 1.80
C PRO A 41 18.65 -5.23 3.33
N ALA A 42 19.34 -6.27 3.81
CA ALA A 42 19.39 -6.57 5.25
C ALA A 42 19.82 -5.39 6.14
N HIS A 43 20.80 -4.59 5.69
CA HIS A 43 21.30 -3.41 6.41
C HIS A 43 20.27 -2.26 6.52
N VAL A 44 19.28 -2.22 5.63
CA VAL A 44 18.15 -1.29 5.75
C VAL A 44 17.25 -1.71 6.90
N LEU A 45 16.96 -3.01 7.03
CA LEU A 45 16.05 -3.54 8.05
C LEU A 45 16.67 -3.58 9.47
N GLU A 46 17.96 -3.91 9.60
CA GLU A 46 18.62 -4.21 10.88
C GLU A 46 18.44 -3.12 11.96
N HIS A 47 18.36 -1.86 11.54
CA HIS A 47 18.24 -0.70 12.43
C HIS A 47 17.08 0.24 12.05
N ALA A 48 16.11 -0.25 11.28
CA ALA A 48 14.93 0.50 10.90
C ALA A 48 13.92 0.61 12.05
N THR A 49 13.14 1.69 12.01
CA THR A 49 11.89 1.76 12.77
C THR A 49 10.89 0.80 12.13
N ILE A 50 10.30 -0.09 12.92
CA ILE A 50 9.31 -1.05 12.43
C ILE A 50 7.92 -0.59 12.88
N MET A 51 7.01 -0.46 11.93
CA MET A 51 5.61 -0.12 12.19
C MET A 51 4.69 -1.26 11.80
N ASN A 52 3.76 -1.59 12.69
CA ASN A 52 2.70 -2.57 12.44
C ASN A 52 1.33 -1.94 12.66
N MET A 53 0.29 -2.51 12.07
CA MET A 53 -1.09 -2.10 12.34
C MET A 53 -1.48 -2.52 13.77
N GLY A 54 -1.89 -1.55 14.58
CA GLY A 54 -2.41 -1.76 15.93
C GLY A 54 -3.85 -2.29 15.92
N SER A 55 -4.29 -2.82 17.07
CA SER A 55 -5.66 -3.35 17.27
C SER A 55 -6.77 -2.33 17.04
N ASP A 56 -6.44 -1.05 17.13
CA ASP A 56 -7.31 0.10 16.91
C ASP A 56 -7.38 0.53 15.43
N GLY A 57 -6.65 -0.13 14.54
CA GLY A 57 -6.57 0.23 13.12
C GLY A 57 -5.61 1.38 12.82
N ASN A 58 -4.79 1.81 13.79
CA ASN A 58 -3.75 2.80 13.59
C ASN A 58 -2.38 2.15 13.46
N MET A 59 -1.48 2.73 12.66
CA MET A 59 -0.10 2.28 12.62
C MET A 59 0.61 2.61 13.95
N LYS A 60 1.23 1.60 14.57
CA LYS A 60 2.02 1.71 15.80
C LYS A 60 3.49 1.39 15.51
N VAL A 61 4.40 2.09 16.19
CA VAL A 61 5.80 1.69 16.26
C VAL A 61 5.93 0.48 17.18
N ILE A 62 6.52 -0.60 16.69
CA ILE A 62 6.79 -1.83 17.47
C ILE A 62 8.28 -2.00 17.77
N GLN A 63 9.13 -1.30 17.03
CA GLN A 63 10.57 -1.23 17.26
C GLN A 63 11.06 0.15 16.80
N GLU A 64 11.77 0.85 17.67
CA GLU A 64 12.44 2.10 17.31
C GLU A 64 13.76 1.80 16.59
N GLY A 65 13.99 2.51 15.48
CA GLY A 65 15.23 2.44 14.70
C GLY A 65 16.11 3.67 14.90
N ASN A 66 17.29 3.64 14.28
CA ASN A 66 18.24 4.75 14.32
C ASN A 66 18.95 5.02 12.98
N ASN A 67 18.62 4.27 11.91
CA ASN A 67 19.25 4.41 10.60
C ASN A 67 18.45 5.29 9.61
N GLY A 68 17.32 5.86 10.05
CA GLY A 68 16.48 6.74 9.22
C GLY A 68 15.53 6.04 8.25
N TRP A 69 15.40 4.71 8.34
CA TRP A 69 14.44 3.92 7.57
C TRP A 69 13.25 3.49 8.43
N THR A 70 12.09 3.40 7.79
CA THR A 70 10.86 2.89 8.38
C THR A 70 10.34 1.72 7.53
N CYS A 71 10.12 0.57 8.14
CA CYS A 71 9.62 -0.64 7.47
C CYS A 71 8.22 -1.03 7.98
N MET A 72 7.34 -1.45 7.06
CA MET A 72 5.96 -1.85 7.37
C MET A 72 5.36 -2.71 6.25
N ASP A 73 4.18 -3.29 6.48
CA ASP A 73 3.38 -3.97 5.45
C ASP A 73 2.00 -3.29 5.31
N PRO A 74 1.81 -2.42 4.29
CA PRO A 74 0.55 -1.70 4.04
C PRO A 74 -0.50 -2.53 3.29
N GLY A 75 -0.48 -3.87 3.36
CA GLY A 75 -1.51 -4.72 2.76
C GLY A 75 -0.94 -5.81 1.85
N ASN A 76 -0.12 -6.69 2.42
CA ASN A 76 0.62 -7.75 1.73
C ASN A 76 1.60 -7.24 0.65
N ALA A 77 2.17 -6.06 0.86
CA ALA A 77 3.17 -5.47 -0.02
C ALA A 77 4.28 -4.85 0.85
N PRO A 78 5.04 -5.68 1.57
CA PRO A 78 5.99 -5.22 2.58
C PRO A 78 7.03 -4.29 1.96
N MET A 79 7.34 -3.20 2.66
CA MET A 79 8.23 -2.15 2.16
C MET A 79 9.10 -1.56 3.27
N CYS A 80 10.20 -0.92 2.85
CA CYS A 80 11.00 -0.04 3.71
C CYS A 80 11.22 1.30 2.99
N ALA A 81 10.86 2.39 3.64
CA ALA A 81 10.96 3.75 3.11
C ALA A 81 11.93 4.58 3.95
N ASP A 82 12.76 5.41 3.31
CA ASP A 82 13.57 6.38 4.04
C ASP A 82 12.69 7.53 4.57
N LYS A 83 13.30 8.40 5.38
CA LYS A 83 12.60 9.55 5.97
C LYS A 83 11.94 10.46 4.92
N ALA A 84 12.59 10.73 3.78
CA ALA A 84 12.04 11.62 2.76
C ALA A 84 10.86 10.97 2.03
N ALA A 85 10.93 9.66 1.78
CA ALA A 85 9.85 8.88 1.21
C ALA A 85 8.65 8.78 2.17
N MET A 86 8.88 8.67 3.48
CA MET A 86 7.80 8.74 4.48
C MET A 86 7.08 10.09 4.49
N GLU A 87 7.82 11.20 4.37
CA GLU A 87 7.24 12.54 4.22
C GLU A 87 6.43 12.66 2.92
N TRP A 88 6.93 12.09 1.83
CA TRP A 88 6.20 12.05 0.55
C TRP A 88 4.92 11.22 0.66
N ALA A 89 4.95 10.06 1.31
CA ALA A 89 3.78 9.21 1.50
C ALA A 89 2.71 9.90 2.35
N GLN A 90 3.13 10.62 3.40
CA GLN A 90 2.23 11.44 4.21
C GLN A 90 1.60 12.58 3.38
N ALA A 91 2.39 13.26 2.55
CA ALA A 91 1.89 14.31 1.67
C ALA A 91 0.86 13.76 0.67
N TRP A 92 1.12 12.59 0.07
CA TRP A 92 0.20 11.90 -0.83
C TRP A 92 -1.11 11.53 -0.12
N GLN A 93 -1.04 10.87 1.04
CA GLN A 93 -2.23 10.49 1.81
C GLN A 93 -3.08 11.69 2.26
N SER A 94 -2.43 12.79 2.67
CA SER A 94 -3.10 14.02 3.10
C SER A 94 -3.49 14.95 1.95
N LYS A 95 -3.15 14.61 0.70
CA LYS A 95 -3.32 15.47 -0.49
C LYS A 95 -2.62 16.83 -0.34
N GLY A 96 -1.53 16.87 0.43
CA GLY A 96 -0.69 18.04 0.67
C GLY A 96 0.40 18.23 -0.39
N PRO A 97 1.17 19.32 -0.34
CA PRO A 97 2.25 19.55 -1.31
C PRO A 97 3.32 18.46 -1.21
N ALA A 98 3.74 17.93 -2.36
CA ALA A 98 4.83 16.97 -2.41
C ALA A 98 6.14 17.61 -1.92
N PRO A 99 6.92 16.94 -1.06
CA PRO A 99 8.16 17.49 -0.54
C PRO A 99 9.21 17.67 -1.64
N GLN A 100 9.99 18.75 -1.55
CA GLN A 100 11.19 19.00 -2.35
C GLN A 100 12.38 18.25 -1.76
N LYS A 101 12.29 16.92 -1.82
CA LYS A 101 13.29 15.97 -1.34
C LYS A 101 13.31 14.77 -2.26
N LEU A 102 14.45 14.09 -2.33
CA LEU A 102 14.57 12.77 -2.95
C LEU A 102 14.40 11.69 -1.87
N GLY A 103 13.52 10.71 -2.12
CA GLY A 103 13.31 9.58 -1.22
C GLY A 103 13.27 8.24 -1.93
N PHE A 104 13.56 7.18 -1.19
CA PHE A 104 13.59 5.80 -1.67
C PHE A 104 12.61 4.92 -0.90
N ILE A 105 11.93 4.04 -1.63
CA ILE A 105 11.09 2.97 -1.08
C ILE A 105 11.55 1.65 -1.68
N TYR A 106 11.99 0.71 -0.85
CA TYR A 106 12.24 -0.66 -1.25
C TYR A 106 10.95 -1.49 -1.16
N MET A 107 10.63 -2.19 -2.25
CA MET A 107 9.55 -3.18 -2.34
C MET A 107 10.07 -4.43 -3.03
N LEU A 108 11.08 -5.07 -2.42
CA LEU A 108 11.83 -6.13 -3.09
C LEU A 108 11.05 -7.46 -3.23
N ASN A 109 9.95 -7.62 -2.50
CA ASN A 109 8.97 -8.70 -2.71
C ASN A 109 7.93 -8.40 -3.78
N GLY A 110 7.96 -7.18 -4.36
CA GLY A 110 6.97 -6.69 -5.31
C GLY A 110 5.70 -6.15 -4.65
N ASP A 111 4.78 -5.67 -5.48
CA ASP A 111 3.51 -5.10 -5.07
C ASP A 111 2.31 -6.01 -5.42
N ASN A 112 1.12 -5.58 -4.99
CA ASN A 112 -0.17 -6.19 -5.38
C ASN A 112 -0.83 -5.47 -6.57
N GLY A 113 -0.08 -4.57 -7.20
CA GLY A 113 -0.47 -3.63 -8.22
C GLY A 113 -1.11 -2.35 -7.69
N ALA A 114 -1.06 -1.34 -8.55
CA ALA A 114 -1.67 -0.03 -8.36
C ALA A 114 -2.12 0.52 -9.71
N SER A 115 -3.05 1.48 -9.70
CA SER A 115 -3.33 2.25 -10.91
C SER A 115 -2.11 3.09 -11.26
N ASN A 116 -1.64 2.99 -12.50
CA ASN A 116 -0.52 3.81 -12.97
C ASN A 116 -0.92 5.27 -13.27
N THR A 117 -2.22 5.54 -13.37
CA THR A 117 -2.75 6.85 -13.78
C THR A 117 -3.57 7.56 -12.70
N ASP A 118 -4.15 6.82 -11.74
CA ASP A 118 -4.94 7.36 -10.64
C ASP A 118 -4.24 7.06 -9.30
N PRO A 119 -3.62 8.06 -8.65
CA PRO A 119 -2.92 7.88 -7.38
C PRO A 119 -3.86 7.55 -6.20
N TYR A 120 -5.18 7.56 -6.38
CA TYR A 120 -6.15 7.30 -5.31
C TYR A 120 -7.05 6.09 -5.59
N ALA A 121 -6.80 5.36 -6.68
CA ALA A 121 -7.53 4.12 -6.95
C ALA A 121 -7.24 3.07 -5.88
N THR A 122 -8.28 2.50 -5.30
CA THR A 122 -8.17 1.50 -4.21
C THR A 122 -8.34 0.06 -4.69
N ALA A 123 -8.78 -0.14 -5.93
CA ALA A 123 -8.99 -1.46 -6.53
C ALA A 123 -8.80 -1.44 -8.05
N GLN A 124 -8.51 -2.60 -8.62
CA GLN A 124 -8.39 -2.77 -10.07
C GLN A 124 -9.74 -2.58 -10.76
N THR A 125 -9.74 -1.81 -11.86
CA THR A 125 -10.84 -1.71 -12.81
C THR A 125 -10.35 -2.02 -14.22
N ALA A 126 -11.26 -2.09 -15.20
CA ALA A 126 -10.88 -2.38 -16.58
C ALA A 126 -10.06 -1.26 -17.24
N ASP A 127 -10.18 -0.04 -16.72
CA ASP A 127 -9.74 1.21 -17.36
C ASP A 127 -8.72 2.02 -16.54
N ASN A 128 -8.46 1.66 -15.28
CA ASN A 128 -7.55 2.41 -14.43
C ASN A 128 -6.06 2.06 -14.61
N ASN A 129 -5.69 1.34 -15.68
CA ASN A 129 -4.29 0.99 -15.95
C ASN A 129 -3.59 0.35 -14.75
N TRP A 130 -4.22 -0.68 -14.16
CA TRP A 130 -3.63 -1.43 -13.05
C TRP A 130 -2.35 -2.14 -13.51
N VAL A 131 -1.24 -1.83 -12.85
CA VAL A 131 0.08 -2.41 -13.12
C VAL A 131 0.56 -3.09 -11.86
N LYS A 132 0.93 -4.37 -11.98
CA LYS A 132 1.60 -5.12 -10.92
C LYS A 132 3.09 -5.17 -11.20
N THR A 133 3.89 -4.66 -10.27
CA THR A 133 5.35 -4.61 -10.39
C THR A 133 5.97 -5.71 -9.52
N GLY A 134 6.94 -6.43 -10.08
CA GLY A 134 7.77 -7.37 -9.32
C GLY A 134 8.71 -6.63 -8.35
N SER A 135 9.82 -7.26 -7.98
CA SER A 135 10.85 -6.64 -7.14
C SER A 135 11.29 -5.29 -7.70
N HIS A 136 11.14 -4.21 -6.94
CA HIS A 136 11.47 -2.86 -7.40
C HIS A 136 11.85 -1.90 -6.26
N VAL A 137 12.39 -0.75 -6.67
CA VAL A 137 12.59 0.44 -5.84
C VAL A 137 11.77 1.58 -6.41
N MET A 138 11.07 2.32 -5.56
CA MET A 138 10.44 3.59 -5.94
C MET A 138 11.38 4.74 -5.60
N ILE A 139 11.54 5.69 -6.51
CA ILE A 139 12.26 6.94 -6.28
C ILE A 139 11.24 8.07 -6.35
N VAL A 140 11.00 8.70 -5.19
CA VAL A 140 9.88 9.61 -4.95
C VAL A 140 10.35 11.03 -4.62
N GLY A 141 9.38 11.94 -4.56
CA GLY A 141 9.59 13.34 -4.21
C GLY A 141 9.97 14.22 -5.40
N ALA A 142 9.77 15.54 -5.25
CA ALA A 142 9.84 16.45 -6.39
C ALA A 142 11.25 16.59 -7.00
N ASP A 143 12.30 16.35 -6.21
CA ASP A 143 13.69 16.36 -6.69
C ASP A 143 13.99 15.20 -7.66
N ALA A 144 13.20 14.13 -7.64
CA ALA A 144 13.34 13.01 -8.57
C ALA A 144 12.90 13.36 -10.00
N LYS A 145 12.15 14.44 -10.22
CA LYS A 145 11.53 14.77 -11.52
C LYS A 145 12.54 14.91 -12.66
N ALA A 146 13.71 15.47 -12.38
CA ALA A 146 14.77 15.59 -13.38
C ALA A 146 15.25 14.21 -13.88
N MET A 147 15.32 13.22 -12.97
CA MET A 147 15.74 11.85 -13.32
C MET A 147 14.69 11.16 -14.21
N MET A 148 13.41 11.45 -13.99
CA MET A 148 12.28 10.83 -14.70
C MET A 148 12.17 11.19 -16.18
N GLN A 149 12.89 12.21 -16.67
CA GLN A 149 12.75 12.72 -18.04
C GLN A 149 13.09 11.69 -19.13
N ALA A 150 13.98 10.75 -18.84
CA ALA A 150 14.43 9.73 -19.78
C ALA A 150 13.53 8.47 -19.79
N TYR A 151 12.51 8.41 -18.93
CA TYR A 151 11.73 7.19 -18.71
C TYR A 151 10.35 7.27 -19.36
N PRO A 152 9.79 6.13 -19.81
CA PRO A 152 8.44 6.07 -20.38
C PRO A 152 7.38 6.59 -19.40
N ARG A 153 6.38 7.28 -19.96
CA ARG A 153 5.25 7.88 -19.21
C ARG A 153 3.91 7.35 -19.71
N ASP A 154 3.93 6.19 -20.36
CA ASP A 154 2.74 5.53 -20.92
C ASP A 154 1.75 5.18 -19.80
N ALA A 155 0.45 5.24 -20.10
CA ALA A 155 -0.58 4.87 -19.15
C ALA A 155 -0.43 3.41 -18.68
N LYS A 156 -0.01 2.51 -19.57
CA LYS A 156 0.20 1.08 -19.31
C LYS A 156 1.63 0.65 -19.65
N PRO A 157 2.60 0.87 -18.76
CA PRO A 157 4.01 0.52 -18.97
C PRO A 157 4.26 -0.99 -18.89
N ASP A 158 5.44 -1.41 -19.37
CA ASP A 158 6.00 -2.73 -19.09
C ASP A 158 6.63 -2.72 -17.68
N PRO A 159 6.07 -3.44 -16.69
CA PRO A 159 6.54 -3.41 -15.31
C PRO A 159 7.88 -4.13 -15.08
N THR A 160 8.47 -4.71 -16.13
CA THR A 160 9.83 -5.28 -16.08
C THR A 160 10.91 -4.26 -16.45
N ARG A 161 10.51 -3.04 -16.82
CA ARG A 161 11.40 -1.95 -17.22
C ARG A 161 11.18 -0.72 -16.34
N PRO A 162 12.15 0.18 -16.20
CA PRO A 162 11.92 1.43 -15.48
C PRO A 162 10.85 2.29 -16.16
N TYR A 163 9.94 2.86 -15.38
CA TYR A 163 8.83 3.70 -15.87
C TYR A 163 8.39 4.75 -14.86
N VAL A 164 7.73 5.81 -15.34
CA VAL A 164 7.12 6.82 -14.46
C VAL A 164 5.69 6.40 -14.11
N MET A 165 5.41 6.32 -12.81
CA MET A 165 4.06 6.16 -12.29
C MET A 165 3.45 7.51 -11.93
N TRP A 166 2.13 7.62 -12.13
CA TRP A 166 1.32 8.83 -11.94
C TRP A 166 1.84 10.06 -12.68
N PRO A 167 2.18 9.95 -13.97
CA PRO A 167 2.79 11.03 -14.72
C PRO A 167 1.93 12.30 -14.69
N GLY A 168 2.55 13.44 -14.40
CA GLY A 168 1.90 14.76 -14.39
C GLY A 168 1.24 15.13 -13.05
N THR A 169 1.21 14.22 -12.07
CA THR A 169 0.75 14.52 -10.72
C THR A 169 1.87 15.12 -9.85
N PRO A 170 1.56 15.76 -8.71
CA PRO A 170 2.56 16.16 -7.73
C PRO A 170 3.37 14.98 -7.15
N TYR A 171 2.80 13.77 -7.20
CA TYR A 171 3.38 12.55 -6.63
C TYR A 171 3.91 11.59 -7.70
N GLU A 172 4.16 12.08 -8.92
CA GLU A 172 4.84 11.25 -9.92
C GLU A 172 6.16 10.72 -9.34
N HIS A 173 6.46 9.46 -9.65
CA HIS A 173 7.66 8.80 -9.13
C HIS A 173 8.18 7.77 -10.12
N LEU A 174 9.47 7.47 -10.00
CA LEU A 174 10.11 6.46 -10.84
C LEU A 174 9.95 5.10 -10.18
N MET A 175 9.40 4.16 -10.95
CA MET A 175 9.39 2.75 -10.63
C MET A 175 10.63 2.13 -11.27
N LEU A 176 11.50 1.51 -10.44
CA LEU A 176 12.75 0.92 -10.88
C LEU A 176 12.77 -0.59 -10.55
N PRO A 177 12.26 -1.46 -11.44
CA PRO A 177 12.39 -2.91 -11.30
C PRO A 177 13.87 -3.33 -11.21
N VAL A 178 14.16 -4.34 -10.38
CA VAL A 178 15.55 -4.78 -10.08
C VAL A 178 15.86 -6.21 -10.53
N LYS A 179 15.01 -6.83 -11.33
CA LYS A 179 15.18 -8.18 -11.89
C LYS A 179 14.85 -8.22 -13.37
#